data_AF-A0A0A1TQU4-F1
#
_entry.id   AF-A0A0A1TQU4-F1
#
_cell.length_a   1.000
_cell.length_b   1.000
_cell.length_c   1.000
_cell.angle_alpha   90.00
_cell.angle_beta   90.00
_cell.angle_gamma   90.00
#
_symmetry.space_group_name_H-M   'P 1'
#
loop_
_entity.id
_entity.type
_entity.pdbx_description
1 polymer ?
#
loop_
_entity_poly.entity_id
_entity_poly.type
_entity_poly.pdbx_seq_one_letter_code
_entity_poly.pdbx_strand_id
1 'polypeptide(L)'
;MATKISTTTAPPPPQAVPETQHAEESPEDELTITPVHKYFYFMVELSIVRTLVERGVLDAIPLEGQVSIEELAEKTNSELALLQRFIKFLVTAEVLTSPAPGHVGHTFKSTVFVHPKAKMFLMHLFDHFMGPATRWSEYFDDNGFKEPQSSQRTPLGLFTGYPDKSLYEIMPLLPGKKVAVFNATMAENIDEMPILGYYDFSWIGKHESIKADPSRTVFVDVGGGKGQALRAVLEENPDIPRGRCVLQDQARAINESIAEDHETMRSVTKVVSSFFEPQLIKGMYSFLFFHRLGV
;
A
#
# COMPACT_ATOMS: atom_id res chain seq x y z
N MET A 1 39.97 -5.50 89.75
CA MET A 1 38.62 -4.92 89.96
C MET A 1 38.57 -3.59 89.22
N ALA A 2 37.67 -3.25 88.30
CA ALA A 2 36.84 -3.99 87.36
C ALA A 2 36.55 -2.95 86.24
N THR A 3 36.92 -3.27 85.01
CA THR A 3 36.79 -2.44 83.80
C THR A 3 35.30 -2.28 83.45
N LYS A 4 34.80 -1.04 83.32
CA LYS A 4 33.44 -0.79 82.78
C LYS A 4 33.54 -0.51 81.28
N ILE A 5 32.98 -1.43 80.50
CA ILE A 5 32.80 -1.39 79.06
C ILE A 5 31.58 -0.49 78.79
N SER A 6 31.75 0.57 78.00
CA SER A 6 30.65 1.40 77.52
C SER A 6 30.11 0.77 76.23
N THR A 7 28.89 0.24 76.29
CA THR A 7 28.16 -0.36 75.18
C THR A 7 27.67 0.72 74.21
N THR A 8 28.12 0.62 72.96
CA THR A 8 27.63 1.38 71.82
C THR A 8 26.21 0.93 71.46
N THR A 9 25.24 1.84 71.52
CA THR A 9 23.86 1.60 71.08
C THR A 9 23.76 1.63 69.55
N ALA A 10 23.13 0.60 68.96
CA ALA A 10 22.87 0.52 67.53
C ALA A 10 21.86 1.60 67.07
N PRO A 11 21.95 2.09 65.81
CA PRO A 11 21.01 3.06 65.27
C PRO A 11 19.61 2.44 65.07
N PRO A 12 18.53 3.24 65.13
CA PRO A 12 17.17 2.75 64.93
C PRO A 12 16.97 2.25 63.49
N PRO A 13 16.05 1.28 63.28
CA PRO A 13 15.74 0.77 61.95
C PRO A 13 15.17 1.88 61.05
N PRO A 14 15.38 1.80 59.73
CA PRO A 14 14.86 2.78 58.78
C PRO A 14 13.33 2.88 58.88
N GLN A 15 12.83 4.11 58.97
CA GLN A 15 11.40 4.39 58.93
C GLN A 15 10.84 3.91 57.58
N ALA A 16 9.69 3.22 57.64
CA ALA A 16 8.97 2.79 56.46
C ALA A 16 8.66 4.00 55.57
N VAL A 17 9.03 3.91 54.29
CA VAL A 17 8.61 4.84 53.25
C VAL A 17 7.08 4.78 53.19
N PRO A 18 6.34 5.91 53.15
CA PRO A 18 4.90 5.88 53.01
C PRO A 18 4.55 5.15 51.72
N GLU A 19 3.71 4.12 51.79
CA GLU A 19 3.09 3.53 50.61
C GLU A 19 2.41 4.65 49.82
N THR A 20 2.90 4.91 48.60
CA THR A 20 2.17 5.68 47.62
C THR A 20 0.83 4.99 47.43
N GLN A 21 -0.23 5.63 47.92
CA GLN A 21 -1.60 5.26 47.59
C GLN A 21 -1.72 5.39 46.07
N HIS A 22 -1.67 4.25 45.37
CA HIS A 22 -2.14 4.18 44.01
C HIS A 22 -3.62 4.54 44.06
N ALA A 23 -3.97 5.69 43.47
CA ALA A 23 -5.35 5.99 43.17
C ALA A 23 -5.91 4.80 42.39
N GLU A 24 -7.04 4.24 42.81
CA GLU A 24 -7.76 3.25 42.03
C GLU A 24 -8.04 3.87 40.65
N GLU A 25 -7.33 3.39 39.62
CA GLU A 25 -7.55 3.79 38.24
C GLU A 25 -9.01 3.48 37.90
N SER A 26 -9.74 4.49 37.44
CA SER A 26 -11.15 4.30 37.10
C SER A 26 -11.25 3.38 35.87
N PRO A 27 -12.37 2.65 35.67
CA PRO A 27 -12.55 1.81 34.49
C PRO A 27 -12.38 2.57 33.17
N GLU A 28 -12.69 3.88 33.15
CA GLU A 28 -12.49 4.77 32.00
C GLU A 28 -11.00 5.10 31.76
N ASP A 29 -10.21 5.22 32.83
CA ASP A 29 -8.76 5.40 32.77
C ASP A 29 -8.07 4.10 32.27
N GLU A 30 -8.53 2.93 32.71
CA GLU A 30 -8.00 1.64 32.25
C GLU A 30 -8.32 1.38 30.76
N LEU A 31 -9.51 1.79 30.30
CA LEU A 31 -9.97 1.74 28.91
C LEU A 31 -9.24 2.72 27.97
N THR A 32 -8.70 3.82 28.48
CA THR A 32 -7.91 4.78 27.70
C THR A 32 -6.42 4.46 27.72
N ILE A 33 -5.91 3.89 28.82
CA ILE A 33 -4.49 3.55 28.97
C ILE A 33 -4.15 2.26 28.21
N THR A 34 -4.98 1.22 28.18
CA THR A 34 -4.52 -0.09 27.65
C THR A 34 -4.70 -0.33 26.14
N PRO A 35 -5.79 0.09 25.45
CA PRO A 35 -5.98 -0.16 24.02
C PRO A 35 -5.45 0.98 23.13
N VAL A 36 -5.60 2.26 23.55
CA VAL A 36 -5.17 3.42 22.73
C VAL A 36 -3.65 3.45 22.56
N HIS A 37 -2.89 3.13 23.61
CA HIS A 37 -1.44 3.02 23.53
C HIS A 37 -0.99 1.95 22.51
N LYS A 38 -1.75 0.87 22.31
CA LYS A 38 -1.41 -0.13 21.27
C LYS A 38 -1.45 0.50 19.88
N TYR A 39 -2.46 1.32 19.57
CA TYR A 39 -2.50 2.07 18.30
C TYR A 39 -1.31 3.01 18.16
N PHE A 40 -0.93 3.69 19.25
CA PHE A 40 0.28 4.53 19.26
C PHE A 40 1.55 3.71 18.97
N TYR A 41 1.74 2.57 19.63
CA TYR A 41 2.89 1.69 19.38
C TYR A 41 2.95 1.23 17.93
N PHE A 42 1.82 0.78 17.36
CA PHE A 42 1.78 0.38 15.95
C PHE A 42 2.08 1.56 15.00
N MET A 43 1.57 2.76 15.31
CA MET A 43 1.87 3.96 14.52
C MET A 43 3.38 4.27 14.51
N VAL A 44 4.04 4.19 15.67
CA VAL A 44 5.48 4.41 15.80
C VAL A 44 6.26 3.29 15.09
N GLU A 45 5.89 2.03 15.30
CA GLU A 45 6.51 0.87 14.66
C GLU A 45 6.46 1.01 13.13
N LEU A 46 5.27 1.22 12.57
CA LEU A 46 5.05 1.40 11.14
C LEU A 46 5.90 2.55 10.60
N SER A 47 5.93 3.69 11.28
CA SER A 47 6.71 4.86 10.86
C SER A 47 8.22 4.57 10.80
N ILE A 48 8.74 3.84 11.80
CA ILE A 48 10.14 3.43 11.84
C ILE A 48 10.42 2.42 10.72
N VAL A 49 9.59 1.37 10.58
CA VAL A 49 9.75 0.34 9.53
C VAL A 49 9.77 0.97 8.15
N ARG A 50 8.79 1.83 7.82
CA ARG A 50 8.79 2.58 6.55
C ARG A 50 10.11 3.32 6.33
N THR A 51 10.56 4.06 7.34
CA THR A 51 11.78 4.87 7.24
C THR A 51 13.01 4.01 6.98
N LEU A 52 13.14 2.88 7.68
CA LEU A 52 14.26 1.96 7.51
C LEU A 52 14.21 1.23 6.16
N VAL A 53 13.03 0.86 5.67
CA VAL A 53 12.85 0.28 4.33
C VAL A 53 13.26 1.27 3.24
N GLU A 54 12.77 2.51 3.32
CA GLU A 54 13.06 3.54 2.32
C GLU A 54 14.55 3.91 2.27
N ARG A 55 15.25 3.81 3.40
CA ARG A 55 16.69 4.04 3.52
C ARG A 55 17.56 2.80 3.24
N GLY A 56 16.95 1.66 2.89
CA GLY A 56 17.68 0.42 2.62
C GLY A 56 18.38 -0.18 3.86
N VAL A 57 17.97 0.20 5.07
CA VAL A 57 18.56 -0.29 6.31
C VAL A 57 18.23 -1.75 6.52
N LEU A 58 16.98 -2.15 6.27
CA LEU A 58 16.58 -3.55 6.40
C LEU A 58 17.26 -4.45 5.36
N ASP A 59 17.65 -3.92 4.20
CA ASP A 59 18.42 -4.66 3.19
C ASP A 59 19.87 -4.92 3.57
N ALA A 60 20.44 -4.04 4.39
CA ALA A 60 21.83 -4.12 4.82
C ALA A 60 22.04 -5.07 6.01
N ILE A 61 20.96 -5.62 6.58
CA ILE A 61 21.01 -6.70 7.58
C ILE A 61 21.06 -8.03 6.82
N PRO A 62 21.98 -8.96 7.15
CA PRO A 62 22.03 -10.25 6.49
C PRO A 62 20.78 -11.08 6.83
N LEU A 63 20.21 -11.78 5.83
CA LEU A 63 19.04 -12.65 6.02
C LEU A 63 19.27 -13.73 7.10
N GLU A 64 20.49 -14.23 7.19
CA GLU A 64 20.93 -15.16 8.23
C GLU A 64 22.09 -14.55 9.00
N GLY A 65 22.01 -14.57 10.34
CA GLY A 65 23.06 -14.05 11.22
C GLY A 65 22.75 -12.65 11.76
N GLN A 66 23.80 -11.84 11.89
CA GLN A 66 23.76 -10.54 12.55
C GLN A 66 24.77 -9.56 11.93
N VAL A 67 24.56 -8.26 12.15
CA VAL A 67 25.46 -7.17 11.77
C VAL A 67 25.61 -6.20 12.95
N SER A 68 26.77 -5.55 13.09
CA SER A 68 26.92 -4.48 14.08
C SER A 68 26.11 -3.24 13.69
N ILE A 69 25.58 -2.51 14.67
CA ILE A 69 24.79 -1.30 14.42
C ILE A 69 25.69 -0.18 13.86
N GLU A 70 26.96 -0.14 14.26
CA GLU A 70 27.98 0.77 13.75
C GLU A 70 28.23 0.56 12.25
N GLU A 71 28.47 -0.68 11.84
CA GLU A 71 28.65 -1.03 10.42
C GLU A 71 27.39 -0.72 9.60
N LEU A 72 26.20 -0.96 10.17
CA LEU A 72 24.93 -0.66 9.52
C LEU A 72 24.73 0.86 9.35
N ALA A 73 25.13 1.66 10.35
CA ALA A 73 25.09 3.12 10.27
C ALA A 73 26.01 3.64 9.16
N GLU A 74 27.23 3.11 9.06
CA GLU A 74 28.18 3.46 7.99
C GLU A 74 27.65 3.10 6.60
N LYS A 75 27.18 1.85 6.43
CA LYS A 75 26.65 1.34 5.14
C LYS A 75 25.45 2.13 4.63
N THR A 76 24.61 2.63 5.54
CA THR A 76 23.35 3.30 5.21
C THR A 76 23.45 4.82 5.31
N ASN A 77 24.64 5.36 5.62
CA ASN A 77 24.88 6.77 5.87
C ASN A 77 23.87 7.35 6.89
N SER A 78 23.66 6.61 7.99
CA SER A 78 22.75 6.98 9.08
C SER A 78 23.53 7.45 10.30
N GLU A 79 22.96 8.39 11.05
CA GLU A 79 23.51 8.76 12.36
C GLU A 79 23.37 7.59 13.35
N LEU A 80 24.48 7.17 13.96
CA LEU A 80 24.52 6.00 14.84
C LEU A 80 23.49 6.08 15.98
N ALA A 81 23.42 7.22 16.68
CA ALA A 81 22.52 7.40 17.81
C ALA A 81 21.03 7.30 17.40
N LEU A 82 20.67 7.84 16.23
CA LEU A 82 19.32 7.71 15.69
C LEU A 82 19.00 6.26 15.32
N LEU A 83 19.93 5.60 14.62
CA LEU A 83 19.74 4.21 14.19
C LEU A 83 19.60 3.27 15.40
N GLN A 84 20.43 3.45 16.44
CA GLN A 84 20.33 2.71 17.70
C GLN A 84 18.95 2.88 18.35
N ARG A 85 18.37 4.09 18.34
CA ARG A 85 17.03 4.34 18.90
C ARG A 85 15.94 3.61 18.11
N PHE A 86 16.00 3.64 16.78
CA PHE A 86 15.05 2.93 15.92
C PHE A 86 15.17 1.42 16.06
N ILE A 87 16.39 0.87 16.03
CA ILE A 87 16.63 -0.56 16.22
C ILE A 87 16.15 -1.00 17.61
N LYS A 88 16.46 -0.25 18.67
CA LYS A 88 16.01 -0.58 20.03
C LYS A 88 14.49 -0.71 20.09
N PHE A 89 13.75 0.23 19.49
CA PHE A 89 12.29 0.15 19.43
C PHE A 89 11.82 -1.09 18.66
N LEU A 90 12.39 -1.37 17.47
CA LEU A 90 12.01 -2.53 16.66
C LEU A 90 12.40 -3.87 17.30
N VAL A 91 13.42 -3.91 18.14
CA VAL A 91 13.75 -5.08 18.96
C VAL A 91 12.71 -5.28 20.05
N THR A 92 12.28 -4.21 20.73
CA THR A 92 11.18 -4.27 21.71
C THR A 92 9.84 -4.68 21.07
N ALA A 93 9.60 -4.27 19.81
CA ALA A 93 8.42 -4.67 19.02
C ALA A 93 8.56 -6.06 18.37
N GLU A 94 9.69 -6.76 18.59
CA GLU A 94 10.00 -8.08 18.01
C GLU A 94 10.03 -8.10 16.47
N VAL A 95 10.18 -6.95 15.84
CA VAL A 95 10.39 -6.82 14.40
C VAL A 95 11.84 -7.16 14.04
N LEU A 96 12.79 -6.77 14.88
CA LEU A 96 14.21 -7.13 14.78
C LEU A 96 14.65 -7.91 16.04
N THR A 97 15.82 -8.53 15.99
CA THR A 97 16.44 -9.20 17.15
C THR A 97 17.78 -8.56 17.50
N SER A 98 18.17 -8.64 18.77
CA SER A 98 19.46 -8.20 19.31
C SER A 98 20.28 -9.41 19.79
N PRO A 99 20.86 -10.21 18.87
CA PRO A 99 21.55 -11.46 19.19
C PRO A 99 22.80 -11.29 20.07
N ALA A 100 23.46 -10.14 20.01
CA ALA A 100 24.59 -9.76 20.86
C ALA A 100 24.58 -8.25 21.14
N PRO A 101 25.29 -7.76 22.18
CA PRO A 101 25.42 -6.33 22.43
C PRO A 101 25.93 -5.58 21.19
N GLY A 102 25.23 -4.50 20.80
CA GLY A 102 25.58 -3.70 19.62
C GLY A 102 25.32 -4.37 18.27
N HIS A 103 24.69 -5.55 18.24
CA HIS A 103 24.40 -6.28 17.01
C HIS A 103 22.90 -6.44 16.79
N VAL A 104 22.50 -6.47 15.53
CA VAL A 104 21.11 -6.62 15.09
C VAL A 104 21.00 -7.74 14.04
N GLY A 105 19.89 -8.47 14.08
CA GLY A 105 19.54 -9.47 13.08
C GLY A 105 18.05 -9.39 12.71
N HIS A 106 17.68 -10.05 11.61
CA HIS A 106 16.29 -10.18 11.21
C HIS A 106 15.50 -11.13 12.12
N THR A 107 14.22 -10.82 12.34
CA THR A 107 13.20 -11.84 12.64
C THR A 107 12.37 -12.14 11.39
N PHE A 108 11.53 -13.17 11.45
CA PHE A 108 10.57 -13.48 10.39
C PHE A 108 9.68 -12.28 9.99
N LYS A 109 9.34 -11.37 10.93
CA LYS A 109 8.54 -10.18 10.62
C LYS A 109 9.29 -9.20 9.72
N SER A 110 10.62 -9.10 9.87
CA SER A 110 11.43 -8.14 9.10
C SER A 110 11.94 -8.67 7.77
N THR A 111 12.06 -10.00 7.58
CA THR A 111 12.58 -10.58 6.33
C THR A 111 11.68 -10.30 5.13
N VAL A 112 10.37 -10.16 5.35
CA VAL A 112 9.41 -9.83 4.29
C VAL A 112 9.80 -8.53 3.59
N PHE A 113 10.35 -7.56 4.34
CA PHE A 113 10.72 -6.26 3.83
C PHE A 113 12.04 -6.25 3.06
N VAL A 114 12.70 -7.39 2.86
CA VAL A 114 13.80 -7.53 1.90
C VAL A 114 13.24 -7.73 0.48
N HIS A 115 12.02 -8.28 0.35
CA HIS A 115 11.41 -8.53 -0.96
C HIS A 115 10.89 -7.24 -1.62
N PRO A 116 11.26 -6.96 -2.89
CA PRO A 116 10.83 -5.75 -3.60
C PRO A 116 9.32 -5.52 -3.61
N LYS A 117 8.52 -6.58 -3.82
CA LYS A 117 7.05 -6.50 -3.84
C LYS A 117 6.49 -5.98 -2.52
N ALA A 118 6.97 -6.50 -1.39
CA ALA A 118 6.53 -6.08 -0.06
C ALA A 118 6.89 -4.62 0.24
N LYS A 119 8.10 -4.18 -0.14
CA LYS A 119 8.51 -2.78 0.01
C LYS A 119 7.64 -1.84 -0.81
N MET A 120 7.38 -2.17 -2.07
CA MET A 120 6.52 -1.37 -2.95
C MET A 120 5.12 -1.25 -2.37
N PHE A 121 4.55 -2.37 -1.91
CA PHE A 121 3.24 -2.36 -1.27
C PHE A 121 3.20 -1.53 0.02
N LEU A 122 4.23 -1.64 0.87
CA LEU A 122 4.36 -0.82 2.07
C LEU A 122 4.39 0.69 1.73
N MET A 123 5.19 1.09 0.74
CA MET A 123 5.25 2.50 0.32
C MET A 123 3.89 2.97 -0.22
N HIS A 124 3.22 2.14 -1.01
CA HIS A 124 1.89 2.42 -1.54
C HIS A 124 0.86 2.62 -0.41
N LEU A 125 0.82 1.73 0.59
CA LEU A 125 -0.05 1.84 1.75
C LEU A 125 0.11 3.17 2.48
N PHE A 126 1.35 3.60 2.71
CA PHE A 126 1.60 4.85 3.43
C PHE A 126 1.23 6.09 2.63
N ASP A 127 1.60 6.13 1.34
CA ASP A 127 1.42 7.33 0.52
C ASP A 127 -0.02 7.51 0.03
N HIS A 128 -0.77 6.43 -0.19
CA HIS A 128 -2.10 6.48 -0.82
C HIS A 128 -3.24 6.08 0.12
N PHE A 129 -2.98 5.47 1.28
CA PHE A 129 -4.02 5.11 2.25
C PHE A 129 -3.81 5.77 3.60
N MET A 130 -2.70 5.48 4.28
CA MET A 130 -2.51 5.93 5.66
C MET A 130 -2.40 7.45 5.78
N GLY A 131 -1.64 8.10 4.89
CA GLY A 131 -1.59 9.56 4.80
C GLY A 131 -2.98 10.19 4.64
N PRO A 132 -3.72 9.85 3.58
CA PRO A 132 -5.11 10.30 3.39
C PRO A 132 -6.06 9.97 4.55
N ALA A 133 -5.90 8.82 5.22
CA ALA A 133 -6.72 8.43 6.36
C ALA A 133 -6.63 9.41 7.53
N THR A 134 -5.49 10.11 7.69
CA THR A 134 -5.35 11.17 8.70
C THR A 134 -6.27 12.37 8.45
N ARG A 135 -6.85 12.49 7.26
CA ARG A 135 -7.74 13.58 6.84
C ARG A 135 -9.22 13.19 6.78
N TRP A 136 -9.58 11.98 7.22
CA TRP A 136 -10.98 11.53 7.15
C TRP A 136 -11.92 12.37 7.98
N SER A 137 -11.54 12.75 9.21
CA SER A 137 -12.41 13.59 10.04
C SER A 137 -12.66 14.95 9.38
N GLU A 138 -11.60 15.63 8.94
CA GLU A 138 -11.68 16.91 8.21
C GLU A 138 -12.54 16.78 6.94
N TYR A 139 -12.37 15.68 6.19
CA TYR A 139 -13.19 15.39 5.02
C TYR A 139 -14.68 15.28 5.37
N PHE A 140 -15.03 14.52 6.41
CA PHE A 140 -16.43 14.32 6.79
C PHE A 140 -17.07 15.51 7.49
N ASP A 141 -16.27 16.37 8.12
CA ASP A 141 -16.75 17.66 8.64
C ASP A 141 -17.22 18.56 7.49
N ASP A 142 -16.48 18.60 6.37
CA ASP A 142 -16.80 19.44 5.21
C ASP A 142 -17.87 18.84 4.28
N ASN A 143 -17.95 17.52 4.18
CA ASN A 143 -18.79 16.82 3.19
C ASN A 143 -20.01 16.11 3.84
N GLY A 144 -20.07 16.12 5.17
CA GLY A 144 -20.99 15.31 5.96
C GLY A 144 -20.60 13.84 5.98
N PHE A 145 -21.05 13.10 7.00
CA PHE A 145 -20.81 11.66 7.14
C PHE A 145 -21.66 10.84 6.15
N LYS A 146 -21.34 10.97 4.87
CA LYS A 146 -22.03 10.37 3.73
C LYS A 146 -20.99 9.84 2.73
N GLU A 147 -21.43 8.94 1.88
CA GLU A 147 -20.61 8.42 0.79
C GLU A 147 -20.13 9.57 -0.12
N PRO A 148 -18.84 9.59 -0.51
CA PRO A 148 -18.32 10.56 -1.47
C PRO A 148 -19.16 10.60 -2.75
N GLN A 149 -19.61 11.79 -3.16
CA GLN A 149 -20.43 11.98 -4.37
C GLN A 149 -19.61 12.48 -5.58
N SER A 150 -18.30 12.65 -5.42
CA SER A 150 -17.42 13.20 -6.44
C SER A 150 -16.01 12.62 -6.31
N SER A 151 -15.46 12.19 -7.43
CA SER A 151 -14.07 11.75 -7.51
C SER A 151 -13.05 12.87 -7.30
N GLN A 152 -13.48 14.14 -7.40
CA GLN A 152 -12.62 15.34 -7.22
C GLN A 152 -12.56 15.81 -5.76
N ARG A 153 -13.39 15.25 -4.88
CA ARG A 153 -13.42 15.55 -3.44
C ARG A 153 -13.11 14.29 -2.67
N THR A 154 -11.84 14.09 -2.33
CA THR A 154 -11.37 12.89 -1.61
C THR A 154 -10.40 13.26 -0.48
N PRO A 155 -10.27 12.41 0.56
CA PRO A 155 -9.23 12.60 1.58
C PRO A 155 -7.81 12.64 1.03
N LEU A 156 -7.55 11.98 -0.11
CA LEU A 156 -6.26 12.07 -0.79
C LEU A 156 -5.97 13.49 -1.28
N GLY A 157 -6.97 14.17 -1.84
CA GLY A 157 -6.88 15.57 -2.25
C GLY A 157 -6.51 16.47 -1.07
N LEU A 158 -7.17 16.32 0.08
CA LEU A 158 -6.84 17.07 1.30
C LEU A 158 -5.41 16.80 1.77
N PHE A 159 -5.02 15.53 1.84
CA PHE A 159 -3.68 15.14 2.31
C PHE A 159 -2.56 15.65 1.40
N THR A 160 -2.79 15.68 0.10
CA THR A 160 -1.79 16.08 -0.90
C THR A 160 -1.78 17.58 -1.22
N GLY A 161 -2.73 18.35 -0.65
CA GLY A 161 -2.86 19.80 -0.89
C GLY A 161 -3.62 20.15 -2.16
N TYR A 162 -4.37 19.20 -2.73
CA TYR A 162 -5.17 19.35 -3.94
C TYR A 162 -6.63 18.93 -3.69
N PRO A 163 -7.38 19.65 -2.83
CA PRO A 163 -8.70 19.22 -2.36
C PRO A 163 -9.79 19.17 -3.43
N ASP A 164 -9.56 19.80 -4.58
CA ASP A 164 -10.48 19.92 -5.73
C ASP A 164 -10.07 19.03 -6.91
N LYS A 165 -9.14 18.08 -6.72
CA LYS A 165 -8.60 17.26 -7.80
C LYS A 165 -8.93 15.80 -7.60
N SER A 166 -9.21 15.13 -8.71
CA SER A 166 -9.33 13.67 -8.74
C SER A 166 -7.98 12.99 -8.55
N LEU A 167 -8.00 11.70 -8.19
CA LEU A 167 -6.79 10.88 -8.11
C LEU A 167 -5.92 11.05 -9.37
N TYR A 168 -6.52 10.94 -10.56
CA TYR A 168 -5.81 11.05 -11.84
C TYR A 168 -5.13 12.41 -12.06
N GLU A 169 -5.72 13.49 -11.56
CA GLU A 169 -5.15 14.83 -11.65
C GLU A 169 -4.08 15.08 -10.57
N ILE A 170 -4.19 14.42 -9.42
CA ILE A 170 -3.20 14.49 -8.33
C ILE A 170 -1.94 13.72 -8.71
N MET A 171 -2.08 12.52 -9.29
CA MET A 171 -0.96 11.64 -9.63
C MET A 171 0.21 12.37 -10.32
N PRO A 172 0.04 13.08 -11.44
CA PRO A 172 1.15 13.77 -12.11
C PRO A 172 1.77 14.92 -11.30
N LEU A 173 1.12 15.37 -10.21
CA LEU A 173 1.58 16.44 -9.34
C LEU A 173 2.37 15.92 -8.12
N LEU A 174 2.39 14.60 -7.88
CA LEU A 174 3.09 14.02 -6.74
C LEU A 174 4.61 14.06 -6.93
N PRO A 175 5.38 14.43 -5.89
CA PRO A 175 6.82 14.56 -5.99
C PRO A 175 7.53 13.20 -6.04
N GLY A 176 8.73 13.21 -6.64
CA GLY A 176 9.66 12.09 -6.58
C GLY A 176 9.15 10.83 -7.27
N LYS A 177 9.32 9.68 -6.60
CA LYS A 177 9.03 8.35 -7.18
C LYS A 177 7.60 7.86 -6.92
N LYS A 178 6.73 8.65 -6.27
CA LYS A 178 5.41 8.18 -5.80
C LYS A 178 4.51 7.65 -6.92
N VAL A 179 4.48 8.32 -8.07
CA VAL A 179 3.72 7.87 -9.25
C VAL A 179 4.27 6.55 -9.80
N ALA A 180 5.59 6.44 -9.89
CA ALA A 180 6.24 5.22 -10.38
C ALA A 180 5.97 4.05 -9.44
N VAL A 181 6.04 4.27 -8.12
CA VAL A 181 5.73 3.26 -7.09
C VAL A 181 4.26 2.85 -7.16
N PHE A 182 3.33 3.79 -7.31
CA PHE A 182 1.91 3.47 -7.50
C PHE A 182 1.70 2.60 -8.74
N ASN A 183 2.23 3.02 -9.90
CA ASN A 183 2.06 2.27 -11.15
C ASN A 183 2.68 0.87 -11.08
N ALA A 184 3.88 0.75 -10.48
CA ALA A 184 4.54 -0.54 -10.26
C ALA A 184 3.73 -1.44 -9.31
N THR A 185 3.21 -0.88 -8.22
CA THR A 185 2.37 -1.63 -7.27
C THR A 185 1.09 -2.13 -7.93
N MET A 186 0.42 -1.32 -8.73
CA MET A 186 -0.79 -1.75 -9.46
C MET A 186 -0.46 -2.83 -10.50
N ALA A 187 0.69 -2.74 -11.18
CA ALA A 187 1.13 -3.75 -12.13
C ALA A 187 1.41 -5.11 -11.46
N GLU A 188 2.05 -5.11 -10.28
CA GLU A 188 2.44 -6.33 -9.55
C GLU A 188 1.29 -7.04 -8.82
N ASN A 189 0.18 -6.34 -8.57
CA ASN A 189 -1.01 -6.91 -7.93
C ASN A 189 -2.13 -7.22 -8.92
N ILE A 190 -1.89 -7.08 -10.22
CA ILE A 190 -2.89 -7.38 -11.25
C ILE A 190 -3.32 -8.86 -11.21
N ASP A 191 -2.40 -9.76 -10.83
CA ASP A 191 -2.66 -11.20 -10.73
C ASP A 191 -3.50 -11.57 -9.49
N GLU A 192 -3.50 -10.73 -8.45
CA GLU A 192 -4.33 -10.91 -7.25
C GLU A 192 -5.78 -10.43 -7.48
N MET A 193 -6.02 -9.72 -8.59
CA MET A 193 -7.34 -9.29 -9.06
C MET A 193 -7.63 -9.96 -10.40
N PRO A 194 -7.92 -11.28 -10.43
CA PRO A 194 -7.95 -12.03 -11.66
C PRO A 194 -8.99 -11.44 -12.62
N ILE A 195 -8.52 -11.10 -13.82
CA ILE A 195 -9.36 -10.62 -14.93
C ILE A 195 -10.37 -11.70 -15.36
N LEU A 196 -9.94 -12.96 -15.28
CA LEU A 196 -10.66 -14.14 -15.73
C LEU A 196 -11.23 -14.92 -14.54
N GLY A 197 -12.22 -15.78 -14.80
CA GLY A 197 -12.84 -16.64 -13.79
C GLY A 197 -14.10 -16.08 -13.11
N TYR A 198 -14.35 -14.77 -13.18
CA TYR A 198 -15.62 -14.16 -12.72
C TYR A 198 -16.73 -14.20 -13.79
N TYR A 199 -16.36 -14.16 -15.06
CA TYR A 199 -17.30 -14.18 -16.19
C TYR A 199 -16.78 -15.11 -17.29
N ASP A 200 -17.65 -15.94 -17.85
CA ASP A 200 -17.32 -16.82 -18.97
C ASP A 200 -17.41 -16.04 -20.28
N PHE A 201 -16.27 -15.86 -20.96
CA PHE A 201 -16.19 -15.20 -22.27
C PHE A 201 -16.21 -16.19 -23.45
N SER A 202 -16.21 -17.50 -23.19
CA SER A 202 -16.08 -18.53 -24.22
C SER A 202 -17.27 -18.61 -25.17
N TRP A 203 -18.43 -18.12 -24.73
CA TRP A 203 -19.62 -18.05 -25.57
C TRP A 203 -19.48 -17.03 -26.71
N ILE A 204 -18.64 -16.00 -26.57
CA ILE A 204 -18.51 -14.90 -27.54
C ILE A 204 -18.04 -15.44 -28.89
N GLY A 205 -16.97 -16.23 -28.94
CA GLY A 205 -16.50 -16.81 -30.21
C GLY A 205 -17.48 -17.81 -30.85
N LYS A 206 -18.40 -18.35 -30.05
CA LYS A 206 -19.31 -19.44 -30.44
C LYS A 206 -20.72 -18.96 -30.80
N HIS A 207 -21.08 -17.73 -30.43
CA HIS A 207 -22.44 -17.23 -30.60
C HIS A 207 -22.83 -17.06 -32.07
N GLU A 208 -23.99 -17.58 -32.46
CA GLU A 208 -24.42 -17.61 -33.87
C GLU A 208 -24.61 -16.22 -34.48
N SER A 209 -25.06 -15.24 -33.69
CA SER A 209 -25.19 -13.86 -34.15
C SER A 209 -23.87 -13.22 -34.59
N ILE A 210 -22.74 -13.65 -33.99
CA ILE A 210 -21.41 -13.16 -34.37
C ILE A 210 -20.98 -13.72 -35.73
N LYS A 211 -21.44 -14.93 -36.07
CA LYS A 211 -21.24 -15.53 -37.40
C LYS A 211 -22.15 -14.91 -38.46
N ALA A 212 -23.35 -14.48 -38.07
CA ALA A 212 -24.35 -13.93 -38.98
C ALA A 212 -23.96 -12.56 -39.58
N ASP A 213 -23.19 -11.75 -38.87
CA ASP A 213 -22.66 -10.48 -39.38
C ASP A 213 -21.14 -10.41 -39.17
N PRO A 214 -20.32 -10.75 -40.19
CA PRO A 214 -18.86 -10.72 -40.10
C PRO A 214 -18.26 -9.32 -39.92
N SER A 215 -19.01 -8.26 -40.22
CA SER A 215 -18.50 -6.87 -40.21
C SER A 215 -18.67 -6.19 -38.85
N ARG A 216 -19.55 -6.72 -38.00
CA ARG A 216 -19.91 -6.11 -36.72
C ARG A 216 -18.81 -6.23 -35.67
N THR A 217 -18.59 -5.20 -34.86
CA THR A 217 -17.70 -5.28 -33.70
C THR A 217 -18.25 -6.28 -32.68
N VAL A 218 -17.39 -7.19 -32.24
CA VAL A 218 -17.76 -8.28 -31.32
C VAL A 218 -17.59 -7.85 -29.88
N PHE A 219 -16.47 -7.20 -29.58
CA PHE A 219 -16.09 -6.87 -28.20
C PHE A 219 -15.45 -5.49 -28.14
N VAL A 220 -15.87 -4.67 -27.18
CA VAL A 220 -15.27 -3.37 -26.91
C VAL A 220 -14.83 -3.30 -25.44
N ASP A 221 -13.54 -3.14 -25.20
CA ASP A 221 -12.98 -2.89 -23.87
C ASP A 221 -12.89 -1.37 -23.65
N VAL A 222 -13.81 -0.82 -22.86
CA VAL A 222 -13.97 0.62 -22.63
C VAL A 222 -13.24 1.03 -21.36
N GLY A 223 -12.25 1.90 -21.49
CA GLY A 223 -11.33 2.24 -20.42
C GLY A 223 -10.35 1.10 -20.08
N GLY A 224 -10.03 0.25 -21.05
CA GLY A 224 -9.20 -0.95 -20.87
C GLY A 224 -7.71 -0.72 -20.57
N GLY A 225 -7.30 0.54 -20.40
CA GLY A 225 -5.91 0.94 -20.20
C GLY A 225 -5.07 0.55 -21.41
N LYS A 226 -3.95 -0.13 -21.17
CA LYS A 226 -3.08 -0.68 -22.22
C LYS A 226 -3.61 -2.01 -22.82
N GLY A 227 -4.77 -2.48 -22.37
CA GLY A 227 -5.46 -3.65 -22.92
C GLY A 227 -5.17 -4.97 -22.22
N GLN A 228 -4.74 -4.95 -20.96
CA GLN A 228 -4.40 -6.14 -20.19
C GLN A 228 -5.60 -7.08 -20.03
N ALA A 229 -6.78 -6.51 -19.77
CA ALA A 229 -8.01 -7.28 -19.60
C ALA A 229 -8.44 -7.93 -20.91
N LEU A 230 -8.55 -7.14 -21.99
CA LEU A 230 -8.84 -7.66 -23.32
C LEU A 230 -7.83 -8.73 -23.77
N ARG A 231 -6.54 -8.53 -23.53
CA ARG A 231 -5.50 -9.52 -23.85
C ARG A 231 -5.78 -10.85 -23.18
N ALA A 232 -5.99 -10.86 -21.85
CA ALA A 232 -6.23 -12.09 -21.11
C ALA A 232 -7.48 -12.83 -21.63
N VAL A 233 -8.56 -12.09 -21.92
CA VAL A 233 -9.79 -12.66 -22.51
C VAL A 233 -9.51 -13.30 -23.87
N LEU A 234 -8.75 -12.65 -24.75
CA LEU A 234 -8.43 -13.15 -26.09
C LEU A 234 -7.41 -14.30 -26.10
N GLU A 235 -6.62 -14.46 -25.04
CA GLU A 235 -5.69 -15.58 -24.86
C GLU A 235 -6.41 -16.82 -24.35
N GLU A 236 -7.33 -16.67 -23.40
CA GLU A 236 -8.17 -17.77 -22.90
C GLU A 236 -9.21 -18.22 -23.95
N ASN A 237 -9.66 -17.28 -24.81
CA ASN A 237 -10.73 -17.51 -25.78
C ASN A 237 -10.27 -17.23 -27.22
N PRO A 238 -9.43 -18.11 -27.80
CA PRO A 238 -8.86 -17.91 -29.14
C PRO A 238 -9.89 -17.90 -30.28
N ASP A 239 -11.08 -18.43 -30.03
CA ASP A 239 -12.22 -18.40 -30.96
C ASP A 239 -12.79 -16.97 -31.15
N ILE A 240 -12.47 -16.02 -30.26
CA ILE A 240 -12.91 -14.63 -30.40
C ILE A 240 -12.08 -13.96 -31.51
N PRO A 241 -12.73 -13.42 -32.56
CA PRO A 241 -12.01 -12.80 -33.67
C PRO A 241 -11.36 -11.48 -33.23
N ARG A 242 -10.05 -11.51 -32.96
CA ARG A 242 -9.24 -10.36 -32.49
C ARG A 242 -9.42 -9.12 -33.37
N GLY A 243 -9.50 -9.32 -34.70
CA GLY A 243 -9.75 -8.27 -35.70
C GLY A 243 -11.07 -7.52 -35.56
N ARG A 244 -12.01 -8.05 -34.79
CA ARG A 244 -13.33 -7.47 -34.52
C ARG A 244 -13.47 -7.00 -33.07
N CYS A 245 -12.37 -6.91 -32.35
CA CYS A 245 -12.30 -6.37 -31.00
C CYS A 245 -11.74 -4.94 -31.03
N VAL A 246 -12.20 -4.12 -30.08
CA VAL A 246 -11.77 -2.73 -29.97
C VAL A 246 -11.32 -2.43 -28.54
N LEU A 247 -10.18 -1.77 -28.40
CA LEU A 247 -9.70 -1.18 -27.16
C LEU A 247 -9.94 0.33 -27.19
N GLN A 248 -10.63 0.84 -26.17
CA GLN A 248 -10.95 2.27 -26.00
C GLN A 248 -10.30 2.79 -24.71
N ASP A 249 -9.48 3.83 -24.81
CA ASP A 249 -8.95 4.56 -23.63
C ASP A 249 -8.44 5.96 -24.06
N GLN A 250 -7.87 6.71 -23.12
CA GLN A 250 -7.20 7.98 -23.38
C GLN A 250 -5.94 7.79 -24.23
N ALA A 251 -5.53 8.86 -24.92
CA ALA A 251 -4.40 8.84 -25.86
C ALA A 251 -3.13 8.24 -25.28
N ARG A 252 -2.83 8.53 -24.01
CA ARG A 252 -1.66 8.00 -23.31
C ARG A 252 -1.67 6.46 -23.27
N ALA A 253 -2.75 5.85 -22.80
CA ALA A 253 -2.84 4.41 -22.63
C ALA A 253 -2.86 3.67 -23.99
N ILE A 254 -3.51 4.27 -24.99
CA ILE A 254 -3.50 3.75 -26.37
C ILE A 254 -2.09 3.77 -26.95
N ASN A 255 -1.33 4.85 -26.76
CA ASN A 255 0.06 4.94 -27.23
C ASN A 255 0.97 3.92 -26.53
N GLU A 256 0.80 3.72 -25.21
CA GLU A 256 1.50 2.67 -24.45
C GLU A 256 1.18 1.27 -25.00
N SER A 257 -0.08 0.97 -25.30
CA SER A 257 -0.52 -0.30 -25.90
C SER A 257 0.09 -0.54 -27.30
N ILE A 258 0.18 0.50 -28.13
CA ILE A 258 0.81 0.44 -29.46
C ILE A 258 2.31 0.19 -29.32
N ALA A 259 2.98 0.86 -28.39
CA ALA A 259 4.41 0.72 -28.16
C ALA A 259 4.81 -0.66 -27.62
N GLU A 260 3.95 -1.30 -26.83
CA GLU A 260 4.17 -2.68 -26.33
C GLU A 260 4.13 -3.72 -27.47
N ASP A 261 3.43 -3.43 -28.57
CA ASP A 261 3.30 -4.27 -29.78
C ASP A 261 3.03 -5.76 -29.50
N HIS A 262 2.22 -6.02 -28.49
CA HIS A 262 1.92 -7.39 -28.05
C HIS A 262 1.18 -8.18 -29.15
N GLU A 263 1.62 -9.41 -29.41
CA GLU A 263 1.10 -10.26 -30.50
C GLU A 263 -0.44 -10.38 -30.49
N THR A 264 -1.02 -10.69 -29.33
CA THR A 264 -2.48 -10.78 -29.12
C THR A 264 -3.24 -9.49 -29.49
N MET A 265 -2.59 -8.34 -29.33
CA MET A 265 -3.23 -7.03 -29.47
C MET A 265 -3.00 -6.38 -30.84
N ARG A 266 -2.15 -6.94 -31.72
CA ARG A 266 -1.84 -6.36 -33.03
C ARG A 266 -3.06 -6.18 -33.93
N SER A 267 -3.93 -7.19 -33.96
CA SER A 267 -5.17 -7.16 -34.77
C SER A 267 -6.32 -6.41 -34.09
N VAL A 268 -6.19 -6.04 -32.82
CA VAL A 268 -7.21 -5.29 -32.09
C VAL A 268 -7.18 -3.84 -32.52
N THR A 269 -8.35 -3.30 -32.91
CA THR A 269 -8.50 -1.88 -33.25
C THR A 269 -8.37 -1.05 -31.98
N LYS A 270 -7.56 0.01 -32.00
CA LYS A 270 -7.31 0.88 -30.83
C LYS A 270 -7.89 2.26 -31.11
N VAL A 271 -8.74 2.76 -30.22
CA VAL A 271 -9.50 4.00 -30.40
C VAL A 271 -9.29 4.91 -29.21
N VAL A 272 -8.78 6.12 -29.47
CA VAL A 272 -8.72 7.17 -28.44
C VAL A 272 -10.15 7.66 -28.20
N SER A 273 -10.63 7.50 -26.96
CA SER A 273 -11.97 7.96 -26.58
C SER A 273 -12.06 8.25 -25.09
N SER A 274 -13.01 9.12 -24.73
CA SER A 274 -13.44 9.33 -23.36
C SER A 274 -14.75 8.57 -23.16
N PHE A 275 -14.86 7.79 -22.09
CA PHE A 275 -16.10 7.10 -21.75
C PHE A 275 -17.20 8.04 -21.22
N PHE A 276 -16.86 9.31 -20.94
CA PHE A 276 -17.83 10.37 -20.61
C PHE A 276 -18.52 10.96 -21.84
N GLU A 277 -18.00 10.67 -23.04
CA GLU A 277 -18.58 11.11 -24.31
C GLU A 277 -19.49 10.01 -24.90
N PRO A 278 -20.42 10.36 -25.80
CA PRO A 278 -21.27 9.38 -26.47
C PRO A 278 -20.44 8.27 -27.16
N GLN A 279 -20.86 7.02 -26.96
CA GLN A 279 -20.16 5.86 -27.50
C GLN A 279 -20.11 5.91 -29.04
N LEU A 280 -18.88 5.92 -29.57
CA LEU A 280 -18.57 6.03 -31.01
C LEU A 280 -18.91 4.75 -31.78
N ILE A 281 -18.84 3.59 -31.13
CA ILE A 281 -19.08 2.29 -31.75
C ILE A 281 -20.53 1.90 -31.47
N LYS A 282 -21.35 1.74 -32.51
CA LYS A 282 -22.76 1.35 -32.35
C LYS A 282 -22.96 -0.11 -32.72
N GLY A 283 -23.94 -0.73 -32.06
CA GLY A 283 -24.33 -2.09 -32.36
C GLY A 283 -23.20 -3.10 -32.14
N MET A 284 -22.41 -2.99 -31.08
CA MET A 284 -21.51 -4.08 -30.66
C MET A 284 -22.31 -5.24 -30.03
N TYR A 285 -21.70 -6.42 -29.87
CA TYR A 285 -22.34 -7.54 -29.17
C TYR A 285 -22.11 -7.49 -27.66
N SER A 286 -20.88 -7.18 -27.24
CA SER A 286 -20.51 -7.09 -25.84
C SER A 286 -19.57 -5.90 -25.60
N PHE A 287 -19.63 -5.33 -24.40
CA PHE A 287 -18.66 -4.36 -23.92
C PHE A 287 -18.21 -4.72 -22.51
N LEU A 288 -16.96 -4.37 -22.18
CA LEU A 288 -16.36 -4.59 -20.87
C LEU A 288 -15.94 -3.24 -20.28
N PHE A 289 -16.30 -3.04 -19.01
CA PHE A 289 -15.73 -2.01 -18.14
C PHE A 289 -15.05 -2.72 -16.98
N PHE A 290 -13.75 -2.97 -17.08
CA PHE A 290 -13.01 -3.60 -16.00
C PHE A 290 -12.39 -2.53 -15.09
N HIS A 291 -12.78 -2.51 -13.80
CA HIS A 291 -12.27 -1.57 -12.79
C HIS A 291 -12.52 -0.06 -13.04
N ARG A 292 -13.48 0.30 -13.92
CA ARG A 292 -13.77 1.71 -14.27
C ARG A 292 -15.09 2.25 -13.74
N LEU A 293 -15.99 1.37 -13.27
CA LEU A 293 -17.28 1.73 -12.69
C LEU A 293 -17.25 1.43 -11.18
N GLY A 294 -16.48 2.22 -10.45
CA GLY A 294 -16.71 2.45 -9.02
C GLY A 294 -17.36 3.83 -8.93
N VAL A 295 -18.67 3.85 -8.68
CA VAL A 295 -19.40 5.09 -8.37
C VAL A 295 -18.89 5.61 -7.03
#